data_AF-A0A392MFU1-F1
#
_entry.id   AF-A0A392MFU1-F1
#
_cell.length_a   1.000
_cell.length_b   1.000
_cell.length_c   1.000
_cell.angle_alpha   90.00
_cell.angle_beta   90.00
_cell.angle_gamma   90.00
#
_symmetry.space_group_name_H-M   'P 1'
#
loop_
_entity.id
_entity.type
_entity.pdbx_description
1 polymer ?
#
loop_
_entity_poly.entity_id
_entity_poly.type
_entity_poly.pdbx_seq_one_letter_code
_entity_poly.pdbx_strand_id
1 'polypeptide(L)'
;MLMLRYYEGLQRCVGLYSENGDFSPDEIDRLDTLYKTLREQFKWSSAVKRIPLDFLQGDRFREAADNYIRPLLTKGVPSLFSDLSSLYNHPGKADILEQLILELENSIRTTGQYPGRAEKEPPSTLMWTLFLLAQHYDRRGQHEIALSKINEAIEHTPTVIDLYSAK
;
A
#
# COMPACT_ATOMS: atom_id res chain seq x y z
N MET A 1 1.09 7.44 17.04
CA MET A 1 -0.06 7.13 17.94
C MET A 1 -1.05 8.30 18.13
N LEU A 2 -0.63 9.57 18.15
CA LEU A 2 -1.56 10.71 18.29
C LEU A 2 -2.43 10.99 17.05
N MET A 3 -1.93 10.77 15.83
CA MET A 3 -2.70 11.04 14.61
C MET A 3 -3.87 10.08 14.38
N LEU A 4 -3.70 8.78 14.65
CA LEU A 4 -4.79 7.79 14.50
C LEU A 4 -5.99 8.13 15.41
N ARG A 5 -5.73 8.48 16.67
CA ARG A 5 -6.77 8.91 17.63
C ARG A 5 -7.48 10.20 17.21
N TYR A 6 -6.79 11.11 16.52
CA TYR A 6 -7.41 12.34 16.00
C TYR A 6 -8.43 12.03 14.89
N TYR A 7 -8.08 11.16 13.94
CA TYR A 7 -9.00 10.81 12.85
C TYR A 7 -10.13 9.89 13.31
N GLU A 8 -9.90 9.00 14.27
CA GLU A 8 -10.96 8.27 14.97
C GLU A 8 -11.92 9.24 15.68
N GLY A 9 -11.38 10.25 16.37
CA GLY A 9 -12.16 11.32 16.99
C GLY A 9 -12.97 12.10 15.96
N LEU A 10 -12.38 12.45 14.82
CA LEU A 10 -13.08 13.11 13.72
C LEU A 10 -14.23 12.26 13.18
N GLN A 11 -13.99 10.97 12.92
CA GLN A 11 -15.00 10.02 12.47
C GLN A 11 -16.16 9.91 13.47
N ARG A 12 -15.87 9.89 14.77
CA ARG A 12 -16.89 9.91 15.83
C ARG A 12 -17.71 11.20 15.80
N CYS A 13 -17.07 12.35 15.64
CA CYS A 13 -17.77 13.65 15.57
C CYS A 13 -18.70 13.78 14.36
N VAL A 14 -18.36 13.16 13.22
CA VAL A 14 -19.19 13.17 12.01
C VAL A 14 -20.18 11.99 11.95
N GLY A 15 -20.21 11.12 12.97
CA GLY A 15 -21.11 9.96 13.03
C GLY A 15 -20.75 8.84 12.04
N LEU A 16 -19.48 8.74 11.63
CA LEU A 16 -18.98 7.75 10.65
C LEU A 16 -17.88 6.86 11.26
N TYR A 17 -18.01 6.52 12.54
CA TYR A 17 -17.07 5.65 13.24
C TYR A 17 -17.65 4.26 13.41
N SER A 18 -16.87 3.24 13.06
CA SER A 18 -17.20 1.82 13.27
C SER A 18 -16.07 1.17 14.05
N GLU A 19 -16.40 0.46 15.13
CA GLU A 19 -15.40 -0.29 15.92
C GLU A 19 -14.85 -1.51 15.16
N ASN A 20 -15.65 -2.09 14.26
CA ASN A 20 -15.29 -3.29 13.50
C ASN A 20 -14.84 -2.96 12.05
N GLY A 21 -14.91 -1.70 11.63
CA GLY A 21 -14.62 -1.29 10.26
C GLY A 21 -15.72 -1.66 9.25
N ASP A 22 -16.88 -2.12 9.73
CA ASP A 22 -18.07 -2.36 8.92
C ASP A 22 -18.82 -1.04 8.72
N PHE A 23 -19.02 -0.66 7.46
CA PHE A 23 -19.71 0.55 7.05
C PHE A 23 -20.75 0.19 5.99
N SER A 24 -21.93 0.81 6.04
CA SER A 24 -22.91 0.75 4.96
C SER A 24 -22.37 1.44 3.69
N PRO A 25 -22.89 1.13 2.49
CA PRO A 25 -22.47 1.79 1.25
C PRO A 25 -22.53 3.33 1.34
N ASP A 26 -23.60 3.87 1.92
CA ASP A 26 -23.78 5.31 2.12
C ASP A 26 -22.71 5.92 3.06
N GLU A 27 -22.32 5.20 4.11
CA GLU A 27 -21.26 5.65 5.02
C GLU A 27 -19.90 5.61 4.34
N ILE A 28 -19.62 4.59 3.53
CA ILE A 28 -18.40 4.51 2.71
C ILE A 28 -18.31 5.70 1.75
N ASP A 29 -19.42 6.08 1.12
CA ASP A 29 -19.46 7.23 0.21
C ASP A 29 -19.21 8.57 0.92
N ARG A 30 -19.82 8.74 2.10
CA ARG A 30 -19.58 9.93 2.94
C ARG A 30 -18.13 9.98 3.44
N LEU A 31 -17.58 8.85 3.88
CA LEU A 31 -16.19 8.74 4.31
C LEU A 31 -15.22 9.03 3.17
N ASP A 32 -15.41 8.44 2.00
CA ASP A 32 -14.56 8.69 0.83
C ASP A 32 -14.60 10.17 0.43
N THR A 33 -15.79 10.79 0.42
CA THR A 33 -15.94 12.22 0.15
C THR A 33 -15.18 13.07 1.17
N LEU A 34 -15.34 12.78 2.46
CA LEU A 34 -14.63 13.47 3.54
C LEU A 34 -13.11 13.36 3.38
N TYR A 35 -12.59 12.15 3.17
CA TYR A 35 -11.15 11.93 3.03
C TYR A 35 -10.57 12.51 1.74
N LYS A 36 -11.35 12.58 0.65
CA LYS A 36 -10.98 13.33 -0.56
C LYS A 36 -10.80 14.82 -0.26
N THR A 37 -11.75 15.45 0.43
CA THR A 37 -11.62 16.86 0.86
C THR A 37 -10.44 17.07 1.80
N LEU A 38 -10.23 16.17 2.78
CA LEU A 38 -9.08 16.25 3.69
C LEU A 38 -7.75 16.11 2.94
N ARG A 39 -7.70 15.32 1.87
CA ARG A 39 -6.47 15.13 1.07
C ARG A 39 -6.08 16.40 0.33
N GLU A 40 -7.05 17.20 -0.09
CA GLU A 40 -6.81 18.50 -0.72
C GLU A 40 -6.25 19.52 0.28
N GLN A 41 -6.79 19.54 1.50
CA GLN A 41 -6.39 20.45 2.57
C GLN A 41 -5.05 20.04 3.22
N PHE A 42 -4.81 18.74 3.41
CA PHE A 42 -3.68 18.18 4.14
C PHE A 42 -2.85 17.22 3.28
N LYS A 43 -2.32 17.72 2.15
CA LYS A 43 -1.56 16.92 1.14
C LYS A 43 -0.40 16.09 1.71
N TRP A 44 0.17 16.52 2.84
CA TRP A 44 1.31 15.88 3.52
C TRP A 44 0.90 14.79 4.52
N SER A 45 -0.37 14.72 4.92
CA SER A 45 -0.81 13.75 5.93
C SER A 45 -0.83 12.33 5.36
N SER A 46 0.01 11.46 5.91
CA SER A 46 0.03 10.03 5.58
C SER A 46 -1.24 9.33 6.04
N ALA A 47 -1.80 9.74 7.19
CA ALA A 47 -3.03 9.18 7.74
C ALA A 47 -4.23 9.40 6.81
N VAL A 48 -4.37 10.59 6.22
CA VAL A 48 -5.46 10.89 5.26
C VAL A 48 -5.40 9.99 4.02
N LYS A 49 -4.23 9.50 3.65
CA LYS A 49 -4.06 8.57 2.52
C LYS A 49 -4.19 7.11 2.93
N ARG A 50 -3.80 6.77 4.17
CA ARG A 50 -3.81 5.40 4.69
C ARG A 50 -5.18 4.96 5.19
N ILE A 51 -5.93 5.82 5.88
CA ILE A 51 -7.23 5.47 6.49
C ILE A 51 -8.28 5.06 5.44
N PRO A 52 -8.37 5.70 4.26
CA PRO A 52 -9.26 5.23 3.20
C PRO A 52 -9.08 3.77 2.81
N LEU A 53 -7.85 3.25 2.91
CA LEU A 53 -7.56 1.85 2.59
C LEU A 53 -8.25 0.88 3.55
N ASP A 54 -8.65 1.29 4.75
CA ASP A 54 -9.32 0.42 5.72
C ASP A 54 -10.78 0.17 5.35
N PHE A 55 -11.50 1.15 4.79
CA PHE A 55 -12.92 1.03 4.48
C PHE A 55 -13.25 0.89 2.99
N LEU A 56 -12.37 1.32 2.07
CA LEU A 56 -12.61 1.16 0.64
C LEU A 56 -12.51 -0.31 0.20
N GLN A 57 -13.27 -0.66 -0.84
CA GLN A 57 -13.29 -2.00 -1.45
C GLN A 57 -13.25 -1.92 -2.99
N GLY A 58 -12.97 -3.05 -3.64
CA GLY A 58 -12.99 -3.19 -5.11
C GLY A 58 -12.09 -2.18 -5.83
N ASP A 59 -12.60 -1.61 -6.92
CA ASP A 59 -11.84 -0.68 -7.77
C ASP A 59 -11.41 0.60 -7.03
N ARG A 60 -12.25 1.11 -6.13
CA ARG A 60 -11.90 2.29 -5.31
C ARG A 60 -10.74 1.98 -4.37
N PHE A 61 -10.70 0.78 -3.80
CA PHE A 61 -9.56 0.33 -3.02
C PHE A 61 -8.31 0.20 -3.89
N ARG A 62 -8.42 -0.43 -5.08
CA ARG A 62 -7.29 -0.56 -6.01
C ARG A 62 -6.67 0.80 -6.34
N GLU A 63 -7.49 1.76 -6.73
CA GLU A 63 -7.03 3.12 -7.08
C GLU A 63 -6.39 3.83 -5.88
N ALA A 64 -7.00 3.74 -4.70
CA ALA A 64 -6.45 4.35 -3.48
C ALA A 64 -5.12 3.70 -3.08
N ALA A 65 -5.02 2.37 -3.17
CA ALA A 65 -3.81 1.61 -2.86
C ALA A 65 -2.68 1.96 -3.83
N ASP A 66 -2.96 2.05 -5.12
CA ASP A 66 -1.98 2.43 -6.15
C ASP A 66 -1.38 3.82 -5.86
N ASN A 67 -2.25 4.79 -5.58
CA ASN A 67 -1.86 6.15 -5.21
C ASN A 67 -1.05 6.22 -3.91
N TYR A 68 -1.24 5.27 -3.00
CA TYR A 68 -0.53 5.19 -1.73
C TYR A 68 0.84 4.51 -1.86
N ILE A 69 0.90 3.42 -2.62
CA ILE A 69 2.07 2.54 -2.75
C ILE A 69 3.17 3.18 -3.60
N ARG A 70 2.85 3.71 -4.80
CA ARG A 70 3.87 4.21 -5.74
C ARG A 70 4.86 5.21 -5.10
N PRO A 71 4.42 6.27 -4.41
CA PRO A 71 5.36 7.24 -3.84
C PRO A 71 6.25 6.65 -2.74
N LEU A 72 5.81 5.58 -2.07
CA LEU A 72 6.57 4.92 -1.00
C LEU A 72 7.60 3.94 -1.58
N LEU A 73 7.27 3.27 -2.68
CA LEU A 73 8.22 2.46 -3.45
C LEU A 73 9.33 3.33 -4.07
N THR A 74 8.97 4.43 -4.72
CA THR A 74 9.95 5.37 -5.32
C THR A 74 10.92 5.94 -4.27
N LYS A 75 10.42 6.20 -3.05
CA LYS A 75 11.22 6.69 -1.92
C LYS A 75 12.01 5.60 -1.20
N GLY A 76 11.70 4.33 -1.45
CA GLY A 76 12.33 3.21 -0.76
C GLY A 76 12.00 3.11 0.72
N VAL A 77 10.71 3.15 1.07
CA VAL A 77 10.27 3.05 2.47
C VAL A 77 10.15 1.57 2.87
N PRO A 78 11.03 1.03 3.74
CA PRO A 78 11.02 -0.39 4.11
C PRO A 78 9.81 -0.80 4.95
N SER A 79 9.19 0.16 5.66
CA SER A 79 8.02 -0.08 6.51
C SER A 79 6.69 -0.17 5.75
N LEU A 80 6.70 -0.05 4.41
CA LEU A 80 5.49 -0.03 3.60
C LEU A 80 4.61 -1.27 3.84
N PHE A 81 5.20 -2.46 3.90
CA PHE A 81 4.43 -3.67 4.15
C PHE A 81 3.78 -3.67 5.54
N SER A 82 4.48 -3.22 6.58
CA SER A 82 3.91 -3.11 7.93
C SER A 82 2.66 -2.25 7.95
N ASP A 83 2.65 -1.14 7.20
CA ASP A 83 1.49 -0.26 7.06
C ASP A 83 0.32 -0.96 6.33
N LEU A 84 0.60 -1.83 5.36
CA LEU A 84 -0.43 -2.57 4.59
C LEU A 84 -0.87 -3.88 5.24
N SER A 85 -0.09 -4.41 6.19
CA SER A 85 -0.25 -5.77 6.73
C SER A 85 -1.63 -6.05 7.32
N SER A 86 -2.27 -5.06 7.95
CA SER A 86 -3.62 -5.19 8.50
C SER A 86 -4.69 -5.38 7.42
N LEU A 87 -4.45 -4.89 6.19
CA LEU A 87 -5.38 -4.98 5.07
C LEU A 87 -5.57 -6.43 4.60
N TYR A 88 -4.61 -7.32 4.85
CA TYR A 88 -4.66 -8.73 4.48
C TYR A 88 -5.69 -9.53 5.29
N ASN A 89 -6.18 -8.97 6.40
CA ASN A 89 -7.24 -9.58 7.18
C ASN A 89 -8.63 -9.30 6.58
N HIS A 90 -8.74 -8.39 5.62
CA HIS A 90 -9.99 -8.09 4.93
C HIS A 90 -10.13 -8.91 3.63
N PRO A 91 -11.29 -9.55 3.40
CA PRO A 91 -11.52 -10.34 2.19
C PRO A 91 -11.22 -9.57 0.90
N GLY A 92 -10.53 -10.21 -0.05
CA GLY A 92 -10.25 -9.68 -1.39
C GLY A 92 -9.14 -8.62 -1.50
N LYS A 93 -8.80 -7.89 -0.42
CA LYS A 93 -7.76 -6.85 -0.47
C LYS A 93 -6.38 -7.42 -0.76
N ALA A 94 -6.06 -8.60 -0.22
CA ALA A 94 -4.78 -9.28 -0.49
C ALA A 94 -4.61 -9.58 -1.99
N ASP A 95 -5.65 -10.08 -2.66
CA ASP A 95 -5.61 -10.39 -4.09
C ASP A 95 -5.49 -9.13 -4.96
N ILE A 96 -6.20 -8.06 -4.60
CA ILE A 96 -6.10 -6.77 -5.29
C ILE A 96 -4.68 -6.20 -5.15
N LEU A 97 -4.09 -6.26 -3.95
CA LEU A 97 -2.72 -5.82 -3.71
C LEU A 97 -1.72 -6.65 -4.51
N GLU A 98 -1.87 -7.98 -4.56
CA GLU A 98 -1.00 -8.85 -5.36
C GLU A 98 -1.00 -8.43 -6.83
N GLN A 99 -2.19 -8.34 -7.45
CA GLN A 99 -2.34 -7.97 -8.85
C GLN A 99 -1.77 -6.58 -9.14
N LEU A 100 -2.00 -5.63 -8.24
CA LEU A 100 -1.44 -4.29 -8.35
C LEU A 100 0.08 -4.32 -8.33
N ILE A 101 0.69 -4.96 -7.33
CA ILE A 101 2.15 -4.95 -7.17
C ILE A 101 2.83 -5.69 -8.32
N LEU A 102 2.24 -6.79 -8.83
CA LEU A 102 2.73 -7.49 -10.01
C LEU A 102 2.66 -6.62 -11.28
N GLU A 103 1.60 -5.83 -11.45
CA GLU A 103 1.49 -4.86 -12.56
C GLU A 103 2.60 -3.80 -12.48
N LEU A 104 2.85 -3.26 -11.28
CA LEU A 104 3.94 -2.31 -11.04
C LEU A 104 5.30 -2.93 -11.33
N GLU A 105 5.56 -4.15 -10.84
CA GLU A 105 6.79 -4.91 -11.10
C GLU A 105 7.05 -5.03 -12.61
N ASN A 106 6.05 -5.52 -13.34
CA ASN A 106 6.17 -5.74 -14.78
C ASN A 106 6.43 -4.43 -15.55
N SER A 107 5.71 -3.36 -15.21
CA SER A 107 5.91 -2.05 -15.83
C SER A 107 7.31 -1.50 -15.55
N ILE A 108 7.75 -1.49 -14.29
CA ILE A 108 9.07 -0.97 -13.91
C ILE A 108 10.18 -1.79 -14.58
N ARG A 109 10.04 -3.12 -14.63
CA ARG A 109 11.03 -4.00 -15.26
C ARG A 109 11.17 -3.77 -16.76
N THR A 110 10.06 -3.51 -17.45
CA THR A 110 10.04 -3.39 -18.91
C THR A 110 10.39 -1.99 -19.40
N THR A 111 9.85 -0.95 -18.76
CA THR A 111 9.99 0.45 -19.22
C THR A 111 10.78 1.33 -18.26
N GLY A 112 10.99 0.89 -17.03
CA GLY A 112 11.53 1.73 -15.95
C GLY A 112 10.52 2.77 -15.45
N GLN A 113 9.23 2.64 -15.79
CA GLN A 113 8.19 3.62 -15.47
C GLN A 113 7.01 2.92 -14.80
N TYR A 114 6.23 3.65 -14.00
CA TYR A 114 4.94 3.15 -13.57
C TYR A 114 3.89 3.19 -14.70
N PRO A 115 2.85 2.33 -14.64
CA PRO A 115 1.76 2.35 -15.62
C PRO A 115 1.12 3.75 -15.74
N GLY A 116 1.00 4.26 -16.97
CA GLY A 116 0.39 5.56 -17.24
C GLY A 116 1.25 6.78 -16.88
N ARG A 117 2.53 6.62 -16.53
CA ARG A 117 3.46 7.73 -16.29
C ARG A 117 4.63 7.69 -17.26
N ALA A 118 5.07 8.86 -17.71
CA ALA A 118 6.23 9.00 -18.59
C ALA A 118 7.56 9.17 -17.81
N GLU A 119 7.49 9.46 -16.51
CA GLU A 119 8.67 9.64 -15.67
C GLU A 119 9.31 8.28 -15.35
N LYS A 120 10.64 8.20 -15.52
CA LYS A 120 11.40 7.02 -15.14
C LYS A 120 11.60 7.00 -13.62
N GLU A 121 11.36 5.84 -13.04
CA GLU A 121 11.58 5.60 -11.62
C GLU A 121 13.07 5.32 -11.34
N PRO A 122 13.56 5.64 -10.14
CA PRO A 122 14.89 5.25 -9.70
C PRO A 122 15.09 3.73 -9.83
N PRO A 123 16.29 3.23 -10.17
CA PRO A 123 16.55 1.79 -10.28
C PRO A 123 16.23 1.01 -8.99
N SER A 124 16.37 1.65 -7.83
CA SER A 124 16.01 1.07 -6.53
C SER A 124 14.53 0.72 -6.41
N THR A 125 13.65 1.33 -7.20
CA THR A 125 12.19 1.10 -7.15
C THR A 125 11.83 -0.34 -7.51
N LEU A 126 12.55 -0.97 -8.44
CA LEU A 126 12.35 -2.38 -8.77
C LEU A 126 12.70 -3.26 -7.56
N MET A 127 13.83 -3.00 -6.91
CA MET A 127 14.25 -3.73 -5.71
C MET A 127 13.23 -3.59 -4.57
N TRP A 128 12.71 -2.39 -4.31
CA TRP A 128 11.65 -2.20 -3.29
C TRP A 128 10.33 -2.86 -3.67
N THR A 129 10.00 -2.93 -4.96
CA THR A 129 8.82 -3.67 -5.44
C THR A 129 8.99 -5.17 -5.21
N LEU A 130 10.17 -5.72 -5.50
CA LEU A 130 10.51 -7.12 -5.23
C LEU A 130 10.50 -7.44 -3.73
N PHE A 131 11.02 -6.54 -2.90
CA PHE A 131 10.98 -6.65 -1.44
C PHE A 131 9.54 -6.69 -0.93
N LEU A 132 8.67 -5.81 -1.43
CA LEU A 132 7.25 -5.80 -1.07
C LEU A 132 6.54 -7.10 -1.52
N LEU A 133 6.85 -7.63 -2.70
CA LEU A 133 6.32 -8.93 -3.16
C LEU A 133 6.80 -10.08 -2.29
N ALA A 134 8.06 -10.09 -1.85
CA ALA A 134 8.56 -11.11 -0.94
C ALA A 134 7.76 -11.13 0.36
N GLN A 135 7.57 -9.96 0.99
CA GLN A 135 6.76 -9.81 2.20
C GLN A 135 5.29 -10.18 1.99
N HIS A 136 4.73 -9.86 0.82
CA HIS A 136 3.39 -10.26 0.41
C HIS A 136 3.25 -11.79 0.38
N TYR A 137 4.12 -12.48 -0.36
CA TYR A 137 4.05 -13.94 -0.50
C TYR A 137 4.31 -14.65 0.82
N ASP A 138 5.23 -14.14 1.64
CA ASP A 138 5.47 -14.67 2.98
C ASP A 138 4.21 -14.57 3.86
N ARG A 139 3.54 -13.41 3.86
CA ARG A 139 2.27 -13.20 4.57
C ARG A 139 1.15 -14.14 4.09
N ARG A 140 1.19 -14.57 2.83
CA ARG A 140 0.27 -15.54 2.23
C ARG A 140 0.71 -16.99 2.41
N GLY A 141 1.82 -17.27 3.09
CA GLY A 141 2.35 -18.63 3.31
C GLY A 141 3.03 -19.24 2.08
N GLN A 142 3.31 -18.45 1.05
CA GLN A 142 3.96 -18.90 -0.20
C GLN A 142 5.47 -18.68 -0.11
N HIS A 143 6.10 -19.35 0.86
CA HIS A 143 7.49 -19.08 1.27
C HIS A 143 8.52 -19.30 0.15
N GLU A 144 8.31 -20.27 -0.75
CA GLU A 144 9.23 -20.50 -1.88
C GLU A 144 9.25 -19.30 -2.85
N ILE A 145 8.08 -18.74 -3.16
CA ILE A 145 7.95 -17.57 -4.03
C ILE A 145 8.51 -16.32 -3.32
N ALA A 146 8.22 -16.17 -2.03
CA ALA A 146 8.78 -15.11 -1.20
C ALA A 146 10.32 -15.13 -1.24
N LEU A 147 10.91 -16.31 -1.05
CA LEU A 147 12.35 -16.52 -1.08
C LEU A 147 12.93 -16.24 -2.48
N SER A 148 12.22 -16.61 -3.55
CA SER A 148 12.63 -16.26 -4.91
C SER A 148 12.68 -14.75 -5.13
N LYS A 149 11.65 -14.02 -4.69
CA LYS A 149 11.56 -12.56 -4.86
C LYS A 149 12.62 -11.82 -4.04
N ILE A 150 12.88 -12.24 -2.80
CA ILE A 150 13.91 -11.60 -1.96
C ILE A 150 15.32 -11.86 -2.50
N ASN A 151 15.61 -13.07 -3.00
CA ASN A 151 16.91 -13.34 -3.61
C ASN A 151 17.12 -12.49 -4.88
N GLU A 152 16.08 -12.32 -5.70
CA GLU A 152 16.14 -11.41 -6.85
C GLU A 152 16.41 -9.95 -6.43
N ALA A 153 15.77 -9.47 -5.36
CA ALA A 153 16.03 -8.15 -4.80
C ALA A 153 17.49 -8.01 -4.33
N ILE A 154 18.05 -9.03 -3.67
CA ILE A 154 19.44 -9.08 -3.19
C ILE A 154 20.42 -9.07 -4.37
N GLU A 155 20.17 -9.87 -5.41
CA GLU A 155 21.00 -9.88 -6.63
C GLU A 155 21.02 -8.52 -7.31
N HIS A 156 19.87 -7.82 -7.34
CA HIS A 156 19.77 -6.49 -7.89
C HIS A 156 20.54 -5.44 -7.06
N THR A 157 20.51 -5.52 -5.73
CA THR A 157 21.20 -4.55 -4.85
C THR A 157 21.66 -5.20 -3.54
N PRO A 158 22.84 -5.86 -3.53
CA PRO A 158 23.26 -6.72 -2.42
C PRO A 158 23.67 -5.96 -1.16
N THR A 159 23.75 -4.63 -1.22
CA THR A 159 24.19 -3.76 -0.12
C THR A 159 23.06 -3.30 0.81
N VAL A 160 21.80 -3.58 0.48
CA VAL A 160 20.65 -3.14 1.29
C VAL A 160 20.37 -4.13 2.42
N ILE A 161 20.57 -3.69 3.66
CA ILE A 161 20.47 -4.52 4.88
C ILE A 161 19.05 -5.04 5.12
N ASP A 162 18.02 -4.24 4.81
CA ASP A 162 16.62 -4.63 5.00
C ASP A 162 16.26 -5.93 4.26
N LEU A 163 16.92 -6.20 3.13
CA LEU A 163 16.69 -7.40 2.33
C LEU A 163 17.08 -8.70 3.07
N TYR A 164 18.15 -8.65 3.87
CA TYR A 164 18.62 -9.80 4.63
C TYR A 164 17.80 -10.04 5.91
N SER A 165 17.10 -9.01 6.39
CA SER A 165 16.21 -9.14 7.56
C SER A 165 14.87 -9.81 7.20
N ALA A 166 14.49 -9.80 5.91
CA ALA A 166 13.28 -10.42 5.40
C ALA A 166 13.50 -11.80 4.76
N LYS A 167 14.75 -12.27 4.72
CA LYS A 167 15.12 -13.62 4.25
C LYS A 167 15.14 -14.59 5.42
#